data_AF-A0A2V7BCG4-F1
#
_entry.id   AF-A0A2V7BCG4-F1
#
_cell.length_a   1.000
_cell.length_b   1.000
_cell.length_c   1.000
_cell.angle_alpha   90.00
_cell.angle_beta   90.00
_cell.angle_gamma   90.00
#
_symmetry.space_group_name_H-M   'P 1'
#
loop_
_entity.id
_entity.type
_entity.pdbx_description
1 polymer ?
#
loop_
_entity_poly.entity_id
_entity_poly.type
_entity_poly.pdbx_seq_one_letter_code
_entity_poly.pdbx_strand_id
1 'polypeptide(L)'
;MDERARWSWPRLVAWVGLAVTLWPTPAAAQFTVGGRKVSPQETNFAGVRHTSPRYGLVVQINHDAALASDLELTLVDETFGTLLRAHERAQLPADLLPVVFVSDAKIARFGEGGRRRMFRWLELELRQHPDVHLSPAAIFISDENLKDREKLRSALARALSFLFDRRLREALGAIERPTPDK
;
A
#
# COMPACT_ATOMS: atom_id res chain seq x y z
N MET A 1 0.19 33.01 -64.06
CA MET A 1 0.53 31.58 -64.16
C MET A 1 1.64 31.30 -63.16
N ASP A 2 1.42 30.25 -62.37
CA ASP A 2 2.28 29.62 -61.36
C ASP A 2 2.53 30.33 -60.02
N GLU A 3 1.45 30.41 -59.24
CA GLU A 3 1.47 30.27 -57.78
C GLU A 3 1.86 28.84 -57.38
N ARG A 4 3.04 28.67 -56.76
CA ARG A 4 3.30 27.52 -55.88
C ARG A 4 3.99 27.99 -54.61
N ALA A 5 3.17 28.48 -53.69
CA ALA A 5 3.49 28.50 -52.27
C ALA A 5 3.74 27.07 -51.80
N ARG A 6 4.98 26.72 -51.44
CA ARG A 6 5.25 25.52 -50.62
C ARG A 6 6.33 25.79 -49.58
N TRP A 7 5.82 26.17 -48.41
CA TRP A 7 6.19 25.63 -47.11
C TRP A 7 7.69 25.65 -46.77
N SER A 8 8.13 26.74 -46.15
CA SER A 8 9.40 26.79 -45.42
C SER A 8 9.36 25.80 -44.25
N TRP A 9 10.24 24.80 -44.30
CA TRP A 9 10.38 23.73 -43.31
C TRP A 9 10.97 24.08 -41.91
N PRO A 10 11.42 25.31 -41.53
CA PRO A 10 12.04 25.48 -40.21
C PRO A 10 11.06 25.79 -39.07
N ARG A 11 9.74 25.88 -39.31
CA ARG A 11 8.76 26.27 -38.26
C ARG A 11 8.03 25.11 -37.57
N LEU A 12 8.12 23.89 -38.10
CA LEU A 12 7.42 22.72 -37.55
C LEU A 12 8.20 21.99 -36.44
N VAL A 13 9.53 22.17 -36.38
CA VAL A 13 10.38 21.48 -35.39
C VAL A 13 10.35 22.17 -34.02
N ALA A 14 10.06 23.47 -33.98
CA ALA A 14 10.04 24.24 -32.74
C ALA A 14 8.84 23.94 -31.82
N TRP A 15 7.77 23.30 -32.33
CA TRP A 15 6.57 23.00 -31.54
C TRP A 15 6.49 21.55 -31.03
N VAL A 16 7.26 20.62 -31.59
CA VAL A 16 7.30 19.24 -31.10
C VAL A 16 8.27 19.10 -29.91
N GLY A 17 9.33 19.91 -29.86
CA GLY A 17 10.31 19.88 -28.77
C GLY A 17 9.82 20.45 -27.43
N LEU A 18 8.72 21.23 -27.41
CA LEU A 18 8.20 21.89 -26.22
C LEU A 18 6.98 21.18 -25.58
N ALA A 19 6.46 20.12 -26.22
CA ALA A 19 5.31 19.36 -25.73
C ALA A 19 5.71 18.11 -24.92
N VAL A 20 6.99 17.74 -24.89
CA VAL A 20 7.48 16.52 -24.21
C VAL A 20 7.96 16.78 -22.77
N THR A 21 8.11 18.04 -22.35
CA THR A 21 8.71 18.38 -21.04
C THR A 21 7.72 18.72 -19.94
N LEU A 22 6.41 18.65 -20.19
CA LEU A 22 5.37 19.02 -19.22
C LEU A 22 4.24 17.99 -19.16
N TRP A 23 4.55 16.69 -19.25
CA TRP A 23 3.74 15.78 -18.47
C TRP A 23 4.12 16.00 -17.01
N PRO A 24 3.22 16.51 -16.15
CA PRO A 24 3.40 16.32 -14.73
C PRO A 24 3.46 14.80 -14.58
N THR A 25 4.67 14.25 -14.43
CA THR A 25 4.79 12.99 -13.74
C THR A 25 4.15 13.29 -12.40
N PRO A 26 2.99 12.69 -12.06
CA PRO A 26 2.49 12.83 -10.71
C PRO A 26 3.69 12.46 -9.85
N ALA A 27 4.11 13.37 -8.97
CA ALA A 27 5.17 13.06 -8.03
C ALA A 27 4.69 11.81 -7.31
N ALA A 28 5.20 10.65 -7.74
CA ALA A 28 4.75 9.36 -7.24
C ALA A 28 4.97 9.45 -5.76
N ALA A 29 3.89 9.50 -4.98
CA ALA A 29 4.00 9.84 -3.58
C ALA A 29 4.96 8.87 -2.90
N GLN A 30 5.79 9.46 -2.06
CA GLN A 30 6.99 8.82 -1.55
C GLN A 30 6.81 8.51 -0.07
N PHE A 31 7.83 7.90 0.50
CA PHE A 31 7.90 7.70 1.94
C PHE A 31 8.54 8.93 2.59
N THR A 32 8.08 9.27 3.79
CA THR A 32 8.76 10.24 4.65
C THR A 32 9.13 9.63 5.99
N VAL A 33 10.22 10.12 6.59
CA VAL A 33 10.65 9.81 7.95
C VAL A 33 10.94 11.13 8.67
N GLY A 34 10.14 11.45 9.68
CA GLY A 34 10.23 12.72 10.39
C GLY A 34 10.02 13.91 9.46
N GLY A 35 9.10 13.79 8.48
CA GLY A 35 8.81 14.83 7.49
C GLY A 35 9.86 14.98 6.38
N ARG A 36 10.92 14.15 6.35
CA ARG A 36 11.91 14.15 5.28
C ARG A 36 11.62 13.02 4.30
N LYS A 37 11.62 13.32 3.00
CA LYS A 37 11.45 12.32 1.95
C LYS A 37 12.59 11.31 1.99
N VAL A 38 12.26 10.04 1.83
CA VAL A 38 13.22 8.94 1.71
C VAL A 38 12.93 8.13 0.46
N SER A 39 13.99 7.68 -0.20
CA SER A 39 13.88 6.85 -1.40
C SER A 39 13.34 5.47 -1.05
N PRO A 40 12.48 4.87 -1.89
CA PRO A 40 12.11 3.46 -1.73
C PRO A 40 13.34 2.56 -1.65
N GLN A 41 13.25 1.51 -0.83
CA GLN A 41 14.28 0.47 -0.72
C GLN A 41 14.19 -0.52 -1.88
N GLU A 42 12.97 -0.81 -2.33
CA GLU A 42 12.69 -1.69 -3.46
C GLU A 42 11.62 -1.03 -4.34
N THR A 43 11.79 -1.11 -5.66
CA THR A 43 10.77 -0.75 -6.64
C THR A 43 10.60 -1.95 -7.56
N ASN A 44 9.37 -2.46 -7.66
CA ASN A 44 9.03 -3.62 -8.48
C ASN A 44 7.75 -3.37 -9.29
N PHE A 45 7.24 -4.41 -9.95
CA PHE A 45 6.03 -4.31 -10.77
C PHE A 45 4.77 -4.00 -9.95
N ALA A 46 4.72 -4.38 -8.68
CA ALA A 46 3.56 -4.14 -7.83
C ALA A 46 3.55 -2.70 -7.28
N GLY A 47 4.72 -2.13 -6.99
CA GLY A 47 4.82 -0.82 -6.37
C GLY A 47 6.21 -0.46 -5.90
N VAL A 48 6.25 0.45 -4.91
CA VAL A 48 7.44 0.85 -4.18
C VAL A 48 7.35 0.40 -2.72
N ARG A 49 8.46 -0.03 -2.13
CA ARG A 49 8.50 -0.56 -0.77
C ARG A 49 9.52 0.17 0.08
N HIS A 50 9.22 0.26 1.37
CA HIS A 50 10.14 0.72 2.38
C HIS A 50 9.84 0.04 3.71
N THR A 51 10.89 -0.20 4.49
CA THR A 51 10.78 -0.74 5.84
C THR A 51 10.69 0.39 6.87
N SER A 52 9.77 0.30 7.83
CA SER A 52 9.66 1.30 8.89
C SER A 52 10.93 1.31 9.76
N PRO A 53 11.44 2.50 10.15
CA PRO A 53 12.76 2.62 10.74
C PRO A 53 12.89 1.99 12.14
N ARG A 54 11.82 1.96 12.93
CA ARG A 54 11.90 1.48 14.33
C ARG A 54 11.58 0.01 14.48
N TYR A 55 10.51 -0.47 13.85
CA TYR A 55 10.00 -1.83 14.05
C TYR A 55 10.18 -2.76 12.86
N GLY A 56 10.81 -2.30 11.78
CA GLY A 56 11.10 -3.17 10.65
C GLY A 56 9.85 -3.56 9.84
N LEU A 57 8.75 -2.80 9.92
CA LEU A 57 7.51 -3.14 9.22
C LEU A 57 7.65 -2.85 7.74
N VAL A 58 7.42 -3.85 6.91
CA VAL A 58 7.45 -3.65 5.46
C VAL A 58 6.18 -2.96 5.01
N VAL A 59 6.34 -1.80 4.37
CA VAL A 59 5.24 -1.00 3.82
C VAL A 59 5.42 -0.90 2.31
N GLN A 60 4.34 -1.11 1.58
CA GLN A 60 4.29 -1.01 0.12
C GLN A 60 3.21 -0.04 -0.31
N ILE A 61 3.54 0.79 -1.29
CA ILE A 61 2.59 1.62 -2.02
C ILE A 61 2.51 1.01 -3.41
N ASN A 62 1.34 0.48 -3.80
CA ASN A 62 1.18 -0.03 -5.16
C ASN A 62 1.07 1.11 -6.17
N HIS A 63 1.47 0.83 -7.42
CA HIS A 63 1.36 1.79 -8.52
C HIS A 63 -0.08 2.17 -8.88
N ASP A 64 -1.06 1.37 -8.48
CA ASP A 64 -2.47 1.71 -8.65
C ASP A 64 -3.03 2.62 -7.55
N ALA A 65 -2.27 2.88 -6.47
CA ALA A 65 -2.70 3.78 -5.41
C ALA A 65 -2.56 5.24 -5.84
N ALA A 66 -3.65 6.00 -5.73
CA ALA A 66 -3.71 7.44 -5.93
C ALA A 66 -3.43 8.16 -4.60
N LEU A 67 -2.15 8.26 -4.26
CA LEU A 67 -1.72 8.95 -3.06
C LEU A 67 -1.91 10.47 -3.17
N ALA A 68 -2.64 11.05 -2.22
CA ALA A 68 -2.80 12.50 -2.09
C ALA A 68 -1.66 13.16 -1.30
N SER A 69 -0.86 12.39 -0.57
CA SER A 69 0.26 12.87 0.24
C SER A 69 1.35 11.80 0.38
N ASP A 70 2.56 12.20 0.77
CA ASP A 70 3.63 11.25 1.11
C ASP A 70 3.26 10.45 2.37
N LEU A 71 3.68 9.18 2.42
CA LEU A 71 3.40 8.29 3.53
C LEU A 71 4.48 8.40 4.62
N GLU A 72 4.08 8.92 5.78
CA GLU A 72 4.96 9.04 6.94
C GLU A 72 5.17 7.70 7.66
N LEU A 73 6.36 7.13 7.53
CA LEU A 73 6.72 5.85 8.14
C LEU A 73 6.79 5.93 9.67
N THR A 74 7.06 7.11 10.24
CA THR A 74 7.01 7.27 11.70
C THR A 74 5.60 7.08 12.25
N LEU A 75 4.54 7.41 11.49
CA LEU A 75 3.15 7.14 11.89
C LEU A 75 2.87 5.64 11.96
N VAL A 76 3.45 4.86 11.04
CA VAL A 76 3.35 3.39 11.05
C VAL A 76 4.00 2.84 12.33
N ASP A 77 5.21 3.29 12.64
CA ASP A 77 5.92 2.89 13.86
C ASP A 77 5.19 3.33 15.14
N GLU A 78 4.66 4.55 15.21
CA GLU A 78 3.89 5.05 16.36
C GLU A 78 2.64 4.20 16.62
N THR A 79 1.92 3.89 15.55
CA THR A 79 0.69 3.09 15.62
C THR A 79 1.00 1.67 16.08
N PHE A 80 2.00 1.03 15.46
CA PHE A 80 2.43 -0.30 15.86
C PHE A 80 2.97 -0.35 17.29
N GLY A 81 3.80 0.61 17.68
CA GLY A 81 4.33 0.69 19.04
C GLY A 81 3.23 0.87 20.09
N THR A 82 2.13 1.54 19.76
CA THR A 82 0.96 1.66 20.63
C THR A 82 0.24 0.32 20.78
N LEU A 83 0.04 -0.40 19.67
CA LEU A 83 -0.56 -1.74 19.70
C LEU A 83 0.32 -2.76 20.43
N LEU A 84 1.64 -2.70 20.24
CA LEU A 84 2.60 -3.58 20.90
C LEU A 84 2.56 -3.40 22.43
N ARG A 85 2.47 -2.15 22.92
CA ARG A 85 2.27 -1.87 24.35
C ARG A 85 0.90 -2.31 24.86
N ALA A 86 -0.15 -2.25 24.03
CA ALA A 86 -1.48 -2.74 24.44
C ALA A 86 -1.52 -4.29 24.49
N HIS A 87 -0.67 -4.95 23.73
CA HIS A 87 -0.60 -6.41 23.59
C HIS A 87 0.75 -6.96 24.08
N GLU A 88 1.24 -6.55 25.24
CA GLU A 88 2.61 -6.87 25.73
C GLU A 88 2.95 -8.37 25.75
N ARG A 89 1.93 -9.24 25.80
CA ARG A 89 2.08 -10.70 25.82
C ARG A 89 1.92 -11.37 24.45
N ALA A 90 1.65 -10.61 23.40
CA ALA A 90 1.49 -11.17 22.06
C ALA A 90 2.86 -11.56 21.48
N GLN A 91 2.97 -12.83 21.08
CA GLN A 91 4.10 -13.31 20.30
C GLN A 91 3.83 -13.00 18.83
N LEU A 92 4.67 -12.14 18.25
CA LEU A 92 4.63 -11.79 16.85
C LEU A 92 5.57 -12.69 16.04
N PRO A 93 5.21 -13.07 14.80
CA PRO A 93 6.13 -13.77 13.93
C PRO A 93 7.31 -12.86 13.57
N ALA A 94 8.47 -13.45 13.27
CA ALA A 94 9.66 -12.71 12.84
C ALA A 94 9.40 -11.96 11.53
N ASP A 95 8.66 -12.61 10.62
CA ASP A 95 8.25 -12.05 9.34
C ASP A 95 6.80 -11.57 9.44
N LEU A 96 6.62 -10.28 9.72
CA LEU A 96 5.30 -9.65 9.75
C LEU A 96 4.76 -9.46 8.34
N LEU A 97 3.44 -9.63 8.19
CA LEU A 97 2.78 -9.36 6.91
C LEU A 97 3.03 -7.90 6.50
N PRO A 98 3.41 -7.65 5.23
CA PRO A 98 3.58 -6.30 4.74
C PRO A 98 2.23 -5.57 4.73
N VAL A 99 2.27 -4.27 5.02
CA VAL A 99 1.13 -3.36 4.84
C VAL A 99 1.20 -2.76 3.45
N VAL A 100 0.15 -2.93 2.66
CA VAL A 100 0.13 -2.57 1.24
C VAL A 100 -1.01 -1.60 0.95
N PHE A 101 -0.68 -0.40 0.49
CA PHE A 101 -1.65 0.59 0.05
C PHE A 101 -2.02 0.36 -1.42
N VAL A 102 -3.31 0.31 -1.71
CA VAL A 102 -3.85 0.02 -3.06
C VAL A 102 -5.07 0.89 -3.35
N SER A 103 -5.47 0.96 -4.62
CA SER A 103 -6.70 1.68 -4.99
C SER A 103 -7.92 1.14 -4.26
N ASP A 104 -8.82 2.03 -3.86
CA ASP A 104 -10.13 1.67 -3.31
C ASP A 104 -10.91 0.70 -4.22
N ALA A 105 -10.85 0.92 -5.53
CA ALA A 105 -11.45 0.04 -6.52
C ALA A 105 -10.88 -1.39 -6.47
N LYS A 106 -9.59 -1.57 -6.15
CA LYS A 106 -8.98 -2.89 -5.94
C LYS A 106 -9.46 -3.53 -4.65
N ILE A 107 -9.60 -2.76 -3.56
CA ILE A 107 -10.18 -3.26 -2.30
C ILE A 107 -11.61 -3.76 -2.52
N ALA A 108 -12.46 -3.00 -3.24
CA ALA A 108 -13.82 -3.41 -3.53
C ALA A 108 -13.88 -4.76 -4.28
N ARG A 109 -12.99 -4.95 -5.27
CA ARG A 109 -12.87 -6.22 -6.01
C ARG A 109 -12.39 -7.39 -5.16
N PHE A 110 -11.57 -7.14 -4.13
CA PHE A 110 -11.22 -8.19 -3.18
C PHE A 110 -12.43 -8.70 -2.39
N GLY A 111 -13.46 -7.86 -2.20
CA GLY A 111 -14.74 -8.26 -1.60
C GLY A 111 -15.61 -9.12 -2.51
N GLU A 112 -15.48 -8.95 -3.83
CA GLU A 112 -16.24 -9.68 -4.86
C GLU A 112 -15.66 -11.07 -5.15
N GLY A 113 -14.32 -11.21 -5.09
CA GLY A 113 -13.64 -12.50 -5.22
C GLY A 113 -13.95 -13.41 -4.03
N GLY A 114 -14.27 -14.68 -4.29
CA GLY A 114 -14.59 -15.66 -3.25
C GLY A 114 -13.61 -15.58 -2.09
N ARG A 115 -14.08 -15.04 -0.97
CA ARG A 115 -13.30 -14.79 0.25
C ARG A 115 -12.47 -16.03 0.51
N ARG A 116 -11.14 -15.90 0.55
CA ARG A 116 -10.27 -17.06 0.80
C ARG A 116 -10.82 -17.73 2.06
N ARG A 117 -11.39 -18.95 1.89
CA ARG A 117 -12.10 -19.68 2.95
C ARG A 117 -11.33 -19.72 4.27
N MET A 118 -10.02 -19.61 4.13
CA MET A 118 -8.97 -19.44 5.11
C MET A 118 -9.17 -18.32 6.15
N PHE A 119 -9.94 -17.26 5.90
CA PHE A 119 -10.21 -16.21 6.91
C PHE A 119 -11.71 -15.99 7.17
N ARG A 120 -12.55 -16.99 6.91
CA ARG A 120 -14.01 -16.89 7.04
C ARG A 120 -14.46 -16.45 8.44
N TRP A 121 -13.70 -16.74 9.50
CA TRP A 121 -14.05 -16.28 10.85
C TRP A 121 -13.82 -14.78 11.08
N LEU A 122 -12.92 -14.14 10.32
CA LEU A 122 -12.71 -12.69 10.35
C LEU A 122 -13.68 -11.94 9.43
N GLU A 123 -14.50 -12.67 8.67
CA GLU A 123 -15.38 -12.11 7.66
C GLU A 123 -16.35 -11.06 8.21
N LEU A 124 -16.90 -11.29 9.41
CA LEU A 124 -17.83 -10.37 10.06
C LEU A 124 -17.14 -9.07 10.49
N GLU A 125 -15.90 -9.18 10.97
CA GLU A 125 -15.09 -8.05 11.43
C GLU A 125 -14.58 -7.23 10.23
N LEU A 126 -14.08 -7.89 9.19
CA LEU A 126 -13.63 -7.24 7.96
C LEU A 126 -14.76 -6.49 7.23
N ARG A 127 -16.02 -6.95 7.37
CA ARG A 127 -17.18 -6.18 6.85
C ARG A 127 -17.36 -4.83 7.53
N GLN A 128 -16.89 -4.67 8.77
CA GLN A 128 -16.90 -3.39 9.49
C GLN A 128 -15.75 -2.48 9.07
N HIS A 129 -14.79 -3.01 8.31
CA HIS A 129 -13.57 -2.35 7.88
C HIS A 129 -13.42 -2.49 6.36
N PRO A 130 -14.34 -1.92 5.55
CA PRO A 130 -14.36 -2.10 4.10
C PRO A 130 -13.11 -1.53 3.40
N ASP A 131 -12.34 -0.72 4.11
CA ASP A 131 -11.09 -0.10 3.68
C ASP A 131 -9.84 -0.95 3.97
N VAL A 132 -10.00 -2.11 4.60
CA VAL A 132 -8.93 -3.05 4.95
C VAL A 132 -9.26 -4.43 4.39
N HIS A 133 -8.28 -5.07 3.76
CA HIS A 133 -8.40 -6.45 3.28
C HIS A 133 -7.23 -7.31 3.75
N LEU A 134 -7.51 -8.55 4.17
CA LEU A 134 -6.51 -9.51 4.63
C LEU A 134 -6.28 -10.61 3.60
N SER A 135 -5.00 -10.84 3.30
CA SER A 135 -4.51 -11.94 2.48
C SER A 135 -3.40 -12.68 3.23
N PRO A 136 -3.16 -13.97 2.93
CA PRO A 136 -2.00 -14.68 3.49
C PRO A 136 -0.64 -14.04 3.22
N ALA A 137 -0.55 -13.14 2.23
CA ALA A 137 0.70 -12.50 1.83
C ALA A 137 0.82 -11.03 2.27
N ALA A 138 -0.27 -10.37 2.67
CA ALA A 138 -0.28 -8.94 2.95
C ALA A 138 -1.56 -8.48 3.65
N ILE A 139 -1.47 -7.35 4.34
CA ILE A 139 -2.60 -6.56 4.82
C ILE A 139 -2.76 -5.37 3.88
N PHE A 140 -3.87 -5.30 3.16
CA PHE A 140 -4.15 -4.24 2.20
C PHE A 140 -4.98 -3.13 2.83
N ILE A 141 -4.65 -1.88 2.50
CA ILE A 141 -5.37 -0.67 2.95
C ILE A 141 -5.74 0.17 1.72
N SER A 142 -6.98 0.66 1.68
CA SER A 142 -7.45 1.61 0.67
C SER A 142 -6.65 2.92 0.71
N ASP A 143 -6.28 3.42 -0.46
CA ASP A 143 -5.58 4.69 -0.65
C ASP A 143 -6.41 5.93 -0.29
N GLU A 144 -7.74 5.80 -0.20
CA GLU A 144 -8.62 6.86 0.32
C GLU A 144 -8.24 7.29 1.75
N ASN A 145 -7.67 6.38 2.54
CA ASN A 145 -7.20 6.68 3.89
C ASN A 145 -5.97 7.60 3.90
N LEU A 146 -5.20 7.68 2.81
CA LEU A 146 -3.98 8.49 2.71
C LEU A 146 -4.26 9.99 2.50
N LYS A 147 -5.53 10.35 2.30
CA LYS A 147 -5.98 11.75 2.12
C LYS A 147 -6.12 12.51 3.43
N ASP A 148 -6.23 11.80 4.55
CA ASP A 148 -6.49 12.35 5.88
C ASP A 148 -5.65 11.60 6.91
N ARG A 149 -4.84 12.33 7.69
CA ARG A 149 -3.91 11.73 8.65
C ARG A 149 -4.62 10.95 9.76
N GLU A 150 -5.78 11.40 10.23
CA GLU A 150 -6.53 10.70 11.27
C GLU A 150 -7.21 9.45 10.71
N LYS A 151 -7.74 9.52 9.47
CA LYS A 151 -8.23 8.33 8.78
C LYS A 151 -7.12 7.31 8.56
N LEU A 152 -5.95 7.75 8.10
CA LEU A 152 -4.76 6.90 7.94
C LEU A 152 -4.35 6.24 9.25
N ARG A 153 -4.25 7.01 10.34
CA ARG A 153 -3.91 6.46 11.67
C ARG A 153 -4.95 5.43 12.10
N SER A 154 -6.23 5.72 11.90
CA SER A 154 -7.33 4.83 12.24
C SER A 154 -7.28 3.53 11.43
N ALA A 155 -7.04 3.62 10.11
CA ALA A 155 -6.90 2.47 9.23
C ALA A 155 -5.66 1.63 9.55
N LEU A 156 -4.52 2.27 9.83
CA LEU A 156 -3.30 1.60 10.28
C LEU A 156 -3.53 0.88 11.62
N ALA A 157 -4.22 1.50 12.58
CA ALA A 157 -4.51 0.85 13.86
C ALA A 157 -5.35 -0.41 13.68
N ARG A 158 -6.40 -0.34 12.85
CA ARG A 158 -7.22 -1.51 12.49
C ARG A 158 -6.39 -2.57 11.78
N ALA A 159 -5.72 -2.21 10.70
CA ALA A 159 -4.93 -3.11 9.87
C ALA A 159 -3.82 -3.82 10.67
N LEU A 160 -3.03 -3.07 11.43
CA LEU A 160 -1.93 -3.61 12.22
C LEU A 160 -2.41 -4.43 13.42
N SER A 161 -3.62 -4.17 13.95
CA SER A 161 -4.17 -4.97 15.06
C SER A 161 -4.30 -6.45 14.71
N PHE A 162 -4.55 -6.77 13.43
CA PHE A 162 -4.64 -8.15 12.96
C PHE A 162 -3.32 -8.93 13.13
N LEU A 163 -2.16 -8.26 13.11
CA LEU A 163 -0.87 -8.92 13.41
C LEU A 163 -0.83 -9.51 14.83
N PHE A 164 -1.61 -8.94 15.74
CA PHE A 164 -1.75 -9.39 17.12
C PHE A 164 -2.87 -10.43 17.31
N ASP A 165 -3.67 -10.72 16.28
CA ASP A 165 -4.71 -11.75 16.33
C ASP A 165 -4.11 -13.16 16.32
N ARG A 166 -4.42 -13.95 17.37
CA ARG A 166 -3.88 -15.31 17.53
C ARG A 166 -4.35 -16.26 16.43
N ARG A 167 -5.63 -16.19 16.04
CA ARG A 167 -6.21 -17.09 15.04
C ARG A 167 -5.65 -16.79 13.66
N LEU A 168 -5.40 -15.52 13.34
CA LEU A 168 -4.73 -15.15 12.09
C LEU A 168 -3.33 -15.77 12.03
N ARG A 169 -2.54 -15.66 13.11
CA ARG A 169 -1.20 -16.26 13.17
C ARG A 169 -1.23 -17.79 13.01
N GLU A 170 -2.13 -18.47 13.72
CA GLU A 170 -2.30 -19.92 13.61
C GLU A 170 -2.66 -20.33 12.17
N ALA A 171 -3.55 -19.56 11.53
CA ALA A 171 -3.93 -19.80 10.14
C ALA A 171 -2.77 -19.61 9.16
N LEU A 172 -1.96 -18.56 9.33
CA LEU A 172 -0.78 -18.32 8.49
C LEU A 172 0.25 -19.44 8.66
N GLY A 173 0.53 -19.85 9.90
CA GLY A 173 1.48 -20.93 10.20
C GLY A 173 1.07 -22.28 9.60
N ALA A 174 -0.24 -22.55 9.49
CA ALA A 174 -0.75 -23.78 8.85
C ALA A 174 -0.55 -23.80 7.33
N ILE A 175 -0.40 -22.64 6.67
CA ILE A 175 -0.13 -22.54 5.23
C ILE A 175 1.34 -22.88 4.95
N GLU A 176 2.24 -22.34 5.76
CA GLU A 176 3.68 -22.53 5.60
C GLU A 176 4.11 -23.97 5.92
N ARG A 177 3.34 -24.66 6.78
CA ARG A 177 3.56 -26.06 7.17
C ARG A 177 2.27 -26.85 6.97
N PRO A 178 1.93 -27.23 5.73
CA PRO A 178 0.75 -28.05 5.49
C PRO A 178 0.91 -29.36 6.28
N THR A 179 0.05 -29.58 7.27
CA THR A 179 -0.04 -30.86 7.96
C THR A 179 -0.33 -31.92 6.90
N PRO A 180 0.50 -32.97 6.74
CA PRO A 180 0.19 -34.04 5.80
C PRO A 180 -1.12 -34.70 6.24
N ASP A 181 -2.07 -34.81 5.30
CA ASP A 181 -3.31 -35.55 5.52
C ASP A 181 -2.98 -36.97 5.98
N LYS A 182 -3.66 -37.41 7.05
CA LYS A 182 -3.63 -38.79 7.54
C LYS A 182 -4.61 -39.66 6.77
#